data_AF-A0A6A3D135-F1
#
_entry.id   AF-A0A6A3D135-F1
#
_cell.length_a   1.000
_cell.length_b   1.000
_cell.length_c   1.000
_cell.angle_alpha   90.00
_cell.angle_beta   90.00
_cell.angle_gamma   90.00
#
_symmetry.space_group_name_H-M   'P 1'
#
loop_
_entity.id
_entity.type
_entity.pdbx_description
1 polymer ?
#
loop_
_entity_poly.entity_id
_entity_poly.type
_entity_poly.pdbx_seq_one_letter_code
_entity_poly.pdbx_strand_id
1 'polypeptide(L)'
;MLRVIIMAGPSIIQRQKEELRNRIIQLEKQLDQKQALELEIEQLRGSLNVIRHMGDEDDIEVLKMVEASLKVLREKEGELEDIEALYQTLIVRERKSNDELQDARKELINGLKEISSCSQIGLKRMGELDSRPFLEAMKRKYNEELAEERASEICSLWEVYLKDPDWHPFERIKLEGEEEYQEQEVIDDEDEKLRDLKDQMGYEVYKSVTSYIKEINEYNPSGRYIISELWNYGEGRKATLKEGVMFLLKLWENAKRNSLARIRNPCREETAFILTCRIQAHGDAVIEFRVNLSNTDIVLMYCAVSGIVLMAGLRLSSNKGTMQSGIVAMLKL
;
A
#
# COMPACT_ATOMS: atom_id res chain seq x y z
N MET A 1 -33.04 -24.14 33.71
CA MET A 1 -32.56 -23.59 32.42
C MET A 1 -31.50 -22.53 32.75
N LEU A 2 -30.22 -22.93 32.87
CA LEU A 2 -29.13 -22.00 33.19
C LEU A 2 -28.66 -21.34 31.88
N ARG A 3 -28.92 -20.04 31.74
CA ARG A 3 -28.31 -19.22 30.69
C ARG A 3 -26.86 -18.96 31.09
N VAL A 4 -25.92 -19.65 30.44
CA VAL A 4 -24.51 -19.29 30.46
C VAL A 4 -24.37 -18.02 29.63
N ILE A 5 -24.26 -16.87 30.29
CA ILE A 5 -23.88 -15.61 29.65
C ILE A 5 -22.38 -15.71 29.41
N ILE A 6 -22.00 -16.07 28.18
CA ILE A 6 -20.61 -15.94 27.74
C ILE A 6 -20.37 -14.44 27.56
N MET A 7 -19.81 -13.79 28.58
CA MET A 7 -19.27 -12.44 28.41
C MET A 7 -18.05 -12.55 27.49
N ALA A 8 -18.22 -12.18 26.22
CA ALA A 8 -17.12 -12.06 25.29
C ALA A 8 -16.14 -11.02 25.85
N GLY A 9 -14.89 -11.42 26.10
CA GLY A 9 -13.85 -10.52 26.57
C GLY A 9 -13.59 -9.40 25.55
N PRO A 10 -13.01 -8.26 26.00
CA PRO A 10 -12.77 -7.12 25.13
C PRO A 10 -11.89 -7.51 23.94
N SER A 11 -12.24 -6.97 22.77
CA SER A 11 -11.52 -7.22 21.52
C SER A 11 -10.06 -6.75 21.62
N ILE A 12 -9.19 -7.28 20.77
CA ILE A 12 -7.77 -6.87 20.71
C ILE A 12 -7.64 -5.35 20.55
N ILE A 13 -8.51 -4.75 19.73
CA ILE A 13 -8.55 -3.30 19.48
C ILE A 13 -8.92 -2.54 20.76
N GLN A 14 -9.91 -3.03 21.52
CA GLN A 14 -10.29 -2.40 22.80
C GLN A 14 -9.15 -2.46 23.82
N ARG A 15 -8.41 -3.57 23.89
CA ARG A 15 -7.23 -3.69 24.76
C ARG A 15 -6.13 -2.71 24.38
N GLN A 16 -5.82 -2.59 23.09
CA GLN A 16 -4.82 -1.63 22.60
C GLN A 16 -5.24 -0.18 22.87
N LYS A 17 -6.52 0.15 22.66
CA LYS A 17 -7.05 1.48 22.97
C LYS A 17 -6.90 1.80 24.46
N GLU A 18 -7.17 0.85 25.33
CA GLU A 18 -7.04 1.01 26.78
C GLU A 18 -5.58 1.13 27.22
N GLU A 19 -4.67 0.36 26.61
CA GLU A 19 -3.23 0.48 26.84
C GLU A 19 -2.70 1.87 26.47
N LEU A 20 -3.14 2.40 25.32
CA LEU A 20 -2.80 3.76 24.89
C LEU A 20 -3.37 4.82 25.84
N ARG A 21 -4.62 4.68 26.29
CA ARG A 21 -5.24 5.58 27.28
C ARG A 21 -4.46 5.60 28.58
N ASN A 22 -4.11 4.43 29.11
CA ASN A 22 -3.29 4.33 30.31
C ASN A 22 -1.92 4.97 30.11
N ARG A 23 -1.34 4.86 28.92
CA ARG A 23 -0.08 5.53 28.60
C ARG A 23 -0.22 7.05 28.57
N ILE A 24 -1.31 7.59 28.02
CA ILE A 24 -1.61 9.03 28.02
C ILE A 24 -1.71 9.55 29.46
N ILE A 25 -2.52 8.91 30.30
CA ILE A 25 -2.68 9.29 31.71
C ILE A 25 -1.33 9.29 32.45
N GLN A 26 -0.49 8.28 32.18
CA GLN A 26 0.84 8.21 32.78
C GLN A 26 1.76 9.35 32.30
N LEU A 27 1.67 9.75 31.04
CA LEU A 27 2.45 10.86 30.48
C LEU A 27 1.96 12.22 31.01
N GLU A 28 0.65 12.41 31.14
CA GLU A 28 0.05 13.60 31.76
C GLU A 28 0.57 13.76 33.20
N LYS A 29 0.58 12.68 33.98
CA LYS A 29 1.15 12.70 35.33
C LYS A 29 2.63 13.07 35.36
N GLN A 30 3.42 12.61 34.37
CA GLN A 30 4.83 12.98 34.26
C GLN A 30 5.00 14.46 33.88
N LEU A 31 4.11 14.99 33.04
CA LEU A 31 4.10 16.40 32.69
C LEU A 31 3.77 17.28 33.91
N ASP A 32 2.76 16.89 34.70
CA ASP A 32 2.41 17.58 35.95
C ASP A 32 3.59 17.60 36.94
N GLN A 33 4.32 16.48 37.04
CA GLN A 33 5.52 16.39 37.87
C GLN A 33 6.63 17.34 37.39
N LYS A 34 6.86 17.44 36.07
CA LYS A 34 7.82 18.39 35.50
C LYS A 34 7.43 19.83 35.82
N GLN A 35 6.16 20.17 35.61
CA GLN A 35 5.65 21.52 35.89
C GLN A 35 5.75 21.87 37.38
N ALA A 36 5.47 20.91 38.27
CA ALA A 36 5.65 21.10 39.71
C ALA A 36 7.12 21.37 40.08
N LEU A 37 8.07 20.67 39.45
CA LEU A 37 9.51 20.89 39.64
C LEU A 37 9.94 22.27 39.14
N GLU A 38 9.47 22.70 37.96
CA GLU A 38 9.74 24.05 37.43
C GLU A 38 9.24 25.15 38.39
N LEU A 39 8.04 24.98 38.94
CA LEU A 39 7.50 25.89 39.95
C LEU A 39 8.31 25.89 41.25
N GLU A 40 8.76 24.71 41.71
CA GLU A 40 9.62 24.57 42.90
C GLU A 40 10.95 25.32 42.71
N ILE A 41 11.58 25.18 41.54
CA ILE A 41 12.81 25.90 41.18
C ILE A 41 12.60 27.41 41.22
N GLU A 42 11.51 27.91 40.64
CA GLU A 42 11.19 29.35 40.66
C GLU A 42 10.88 29.86 42.08
N GLN A 43 10.19 29.08 42.90
CA GLN A 43 9.97 29.41 44.31
C GLN A 43 11.29 29.47 45.09
N LEU A 44 12.20 28.53 44.87
CA LEU A 44 13.53 28.51 45.49
C LEU A 44 14.38 29.71 45.04
N ARG A 45 14.36 30.07 43.75
CA ARG A 45 15.00 31.29 43.23
C ARG A 45 14.47 32.55 43.89
N GLY A 46 13.14 32.65 44.05
CA GLY A 46 12.49 33.76 44.76
C GLY A 46 12.90 33.85 46.24
N SER A 47 12.84 32.72 46.96
CA SER A 47 13.24 32.62 48.38
C SER A 47 14.70 33.00 48.61
N LEU A 48 15.60 32.47 47.76
CA LEU A 48 17.03 32.81 47.79
C LEU A 48 17.26 34.32 47.59
N ASN A 49 16.49 34.94 46.69
CA ASN A 49 16.59 36.37 46.47
C ASN A 49 16.17 37.17 47.72
N VAL A 50 15.12 36.75 48.42
CA VAL A 50 14.67 37.41 49.67
C VAL A 50 15.74 37.28 50.77
N ILE A 51 16.27 36.08 51.00
CA ILE A 51 17.30 35.83 52.03
C ILE A 51 18.52 36.73 51.82
N ARG A 52 18.95 36.89 50.56
CA ARG A 52 20.06 37.77 50.19
C ARG A 52 19.81 39.26 50.48
N HIS A 53 18.56 39.70 50.50
CA HIS A 53 18.20 41.11 50.78
C HIS A 53 17.88 41.38 52.25
N MET A 54 17.73 40.36 53.10
CA MET A 54 17.32 40.52 54.50
C MET A 54 18.48 40.54 55.51
N GLY A 55 19.69 40.12 55.14
CA GLY A 55 20.85 40.07 56.03
C GLY A 55 21.92 41.13 55.72
N ASP A 56 22.62 41.60 56.75
CA ASP A 56 23.88 42.33 56.58
C ASP A 56 24.94 41.37 55.99
N GLU A 57 25.84 41.86 55.13
CA GLU A 57 26.79 41.04 54.35
C GLU A 57 27.70 40.11 55.21
N ASP A 58 27.86 40.40 56.51
CA ASP A 58 28.70 39.67 57.45
C ASP A 58 27.95 38.66 58.34
N ASP A 59 26.65 38.46 58.14
CA ASP A 59 25.89 37.49 58.93
C ASP A 59 26.21 36.05 58.50
N ILE A 60 27.02 35.37 59.31
CA ILE A 60 27.46 33.98 59.12
C ILE A 60 26.26 33.02 58.99
N GLU A 61 25.14 33.31 59.65
CA GLU A 61 23.94 32.45 59.58
C GLU A 61 23.24 32.59 58.23
N VAL A 62 23.14 33.82 57.71
CA VAL A 62 22.61 34.11 56.37
C VAL A 62 23.49 33.48 55.29
N LEU A 63 24.81 33.57 55.40
CA LEU A 63 25.75 32.94 54.46
C LEU A 63 25.56 31.42 54.38
N LYS A 64 25.40 30.74 55.52
CA LYS A 64 25.14 29.28 55.55
C LYS A 64 23.79 28.94 54.93
N MET A 65 22.76 29.74 55.18
CA MET A 65 21.42 29.52 54.62
C MET A 65 21.45 29.69 53.09
N VAL A 66 22.11 30.72 52.59
CA VAL A 66 22.31 30.96 51.14
C VAL A 66 23.06 29.80 50.49
N GLU A 67 24.14 29.31 51.09
CA GLU A 67 24.90 28.19 50.55
C GLU A 67 24.07 26.90 50.46
N ALA A 68 23.29 26.59 51.50
CA ALA A 68 22.40 25.44 51.53
C ALA A 68 21.29 25.54 50.47
N SER A 69 20.64 26.71 50.35
CA SER A 69 19.61 26.95 49.33
C SER A 69 20.17 26.87 47.90
N LEU A 70 21.37 27.39 47.65
CA LEU A 70 22.05 27.26 46.36
C LEU A 70 22.36 25.81 46.00
N LYS A 71 22.70 24.97 46.98
CA LYS A 71 22.95 23.55 46.74
C LYS A 71 21.68 22.83 46.27
N VAL A 72 20.57 23.01 46.98
CA VAL A 72 19.28 22.41 46.61
C VAL A 72 18.81 22.92 45.24
N LEU A 73 18.96 24.22 44.99
CA LEU A 73 18.59 24.80 43.70
C LEU A 73 19.38 24.16 42.54
N ARG A 74 20.71 24.01 42.69
CA ARG A 74 21.54 23.33 41.68
C ARG A 74 21.14 21.87 41.45
N GLU A 75 20.82 21.14 42.52
CA GLU A 75 20.37 19.74 42.41
C GLU A 75 19.07 19.66 41.59
N LYS A 76 18.09 20.53 41.89
CA LYS A 76 16.79 20.59 41.21
C LYS A 76 16.89 21.07 39.75
N GLU A 77 17.72 22.08 39.50
CA GLU A 77 18.01 22.56 38.14
C GLU A 77 18.65 21.46 37.29
N GLY A 78 19.58 20.67 37.88
CA GLY A 78 20.15 19.50 37.23
C GLY A 78 19.12 18.40 36.94
N GLU A 79 18.22 18.10 37.89
CA GLU A 79 17.12 17.15 37.66
C GLU A 79 16.22 17.58 36.48
N LEU A 80 15.90 18.88 36.40
CA LEU A 80 15.12 19.42 35.30
C LEU A 80 15.87 19.31 33.96
N GLU A 81 17.16 19.66 33.94
CA GLU A 81 18.01 19.56 32.74
C GLU A 81 18.08 18.11 32.22
N ASP A 82 18.27 17.13 33.10
CA ASP A 82 18.29 15.70 32.76
C ASP A 82 16.96 15.26 32.13
N ILE A 83 15.83 15.70 32.70
CA ILE A 83 14.49 15.42 32.17
C ILE A 83 14.32 16.03 30.77
N GLU A 84 14.73 17.28 30.58
CA GLU A 84 14.64 17.95 29.29
C GLU A 84 15.53 17.32 28.22
N ALA A 85 16.76 16.96 28.57
CA ALA A 85 17.67 16.23 27.69
C ALA A 85 17.09 14.87 27.26
N LEU A 86 16.44 14.15 28.17
CA LEU A 86 15.74 12.91 27.86
C LEU A 86 14.58 13.15 26.89
N TYR A 87 13.74 14.16 27.12
CA TYR A 87 12.63 14.48 26.22
C TYR A 87 13.11 14.81 24.80
N GLN A 88 14.16 15.64 24.65
CA GLN A 88 14.74 15.94 23.35
C GLN A 88 15.26 14.67 22.64
N THR A 89 15.93 13.80 23.39
CA THR A 89 16.42 12.52 22.86
C THR A 89 15.27 11.64 22.38
N LEU A 90 14.19 11.56 23.13
CA LEU A 90 13.00 10.78 22.77
C LEU A 90 12.29 11.35 21.53
N ILE A 91 12.17 12.67 21.41
CA ILE A 91 11.59 13.33 20.22
C ILE A 91 12.40 13.01 18.97
N VAL A 92 13.73 13.13 19.04
CA VAL A 92 14.61 12.82 17.91
C VAL A 92 14.49 11.35 17.51
N ARG A 93 14.45 10.44 18.50
CA ARG A 93 14.31 9.01 18.26
C ARG A 93 12.96 8.63 17.66
N GLU A 94 11.88 9.23 18.15
CA GLU A 94 10.53 9.00 17.64
C GLU A 94 10.43 9.44 16.18
N ARG A 95 10.88 10.66 15.86
CA ARG A 95 10.90 11.17 14.48
C ARG A 95 11.67 10.24 13.56
N LYS A 96 12.88 9.84 13.96
CA LYS A 96 13.70 8.91 13.18
C LYS A 96 13.01 7.56 12.97
N SER A 97 12.41 7.00 14.02
CA SER A 97 11.70 5.72 13.93
C SER A 97 10.46 5.83 13.04
N ASN A 98 9.74 6.96 13.09
CA ASN A 98 8.59 7.20 12.24
C ASN A 98 9.01 7.36 10.77
N ASP A 99 10.08 8.10 10.50
CA ASP A 99 10.65 8.24 9.15
C ASP A 99 11.01 6.86 8.57
N GLU A 100 11.69 6.01 9.34
CA GLU A 100 12.02 4.63 8.94
C GLU A 100 10.77 3.79 8.64
N LEU A 101 9.68 3.95 9.42
CA LEU A 101 8.42 3.24 9.19
C LEU A 101 7.69 3.74 7.93
N GLN A 102 7.70 5.05 7.68
CA GLN A 102 7.12 5.64 6.47
C GLN A 102 7.90 5.21 5.23
N ASP A 103 9.24 5.24 5.28
CA ASP A 103 10.11 4.78 4.20
C ASP A 103 9.90 3.30 3.92
N ALA A 104 9.86 2.45 4.96
CA ALA A 104 9.57 1.02 4.80
C ALA A 104 8.19 0.78 4.16
N ARG A 105 7.17 1.56 4.53
CA ARG A 105 5.84 1.48 3.91
C ARG A 105 5.86 1.91 2.45
N LYS A 106 6.59 2.99 2.12
CA LYS A 106 6.74 3.49 0.76
C LYS A 106 7.45 2.49 -0.14
N GLU A 107 8.54 1.90 0.34
CA GLU A 107 9.28 0.86 -0.38
C GLU A 107 8.42 -0.39 -0.59
N LEU A 108 7.67 -0.81 0.43
CA LEU A 108 6.72 -1.90 0.30
C LEU A 108 5.66 -1.62 -0.77
N ILE A 109 5.07 -0.42 -0.77
CA ILE A 109 4.11 -0.01 -1.80
C ILE A 109 4.76 -0.02 -3.18
N ASN A 110 5.98 0.50 -3.30
CA ASN A 110 6.69 0.54 -4.57
C ASN A 110 7.00 -0.87 -5.11
N GLY A 111 7.53 -1.76 -4.26
CA GLY A 111 7.86 -3.14 -4.64
C GLY A 111 6.62 -3.97 -5.02
N LEU A 112 5.46 -3.68 -4.43
CA LEU A 112 4.21 -4.35 -4.78
C LEU A 112 3.60 -3.88 -6.11
N LYS A 113 4.01 -2.74 -6.68
CA LYS A 113 3.49 -2.27 -7.99
C LYS A 113 3.80 -3.25 -9.11
N GLU A 114 4.96 -3.89 -9.05
CA GLU A 114 5.41 -4.84 -10.07
C GLU A 114 4.79 -6.24 -9.87
N ILE A 115 4.31 -6.53 -8.66
CA ILE A 115 3.75 -7.83 -8.30
C ILE A 115 2.26 -7.81 -8.59
N SER A 116 1.93 -8.10 -9.85
CA SER A 116 0.54 -8.23 -10.32
C SER A 116 -0.07 -9.55 -9.82
N SER A 117 -0.46 -9.61 -8.55
CA SER A 117 -1.25 -10.74 -8.03
C SER A 117 -2.51 -10.23 -7.33
N CYS A 118 -3.68 -10.71 -7.79
CA CYS A 118 -4.95 -10.55 -7.11
C CYS A 118 -4.95 -11.40 -5.81
N SER A 119 -4.40 -10.83 -4.75
CA SER A 119 -4.28 -11.44 -3.43
C SER A 119 -5.05 -10.65 -2.38
N GLN A 120 -5.25 -11.27 -1.21
CA GLN A 120 -5.94 -10.65 -0.08
C GLN A 120 -5.29 -9.32 0.37
N ILE A 121 -3.97 -9.20 0.22
CA ILE A 121 -3.23 -7.95 0.38
C ILE A 121 -2.76 -7.48 -1.00
N GLY A 122 -2.95 -6.20 -1.31
CA GLY A 122 -2.53 -5.61 -2.58
C GLY A 122 -2.45 -4.08 -2.51
N LEU A 123 -2.36 -3.44 -3.68
CA LEU A 123 -2.37 -1.99 -3.80
C LEU A 123 -3.72 -1.51 -4.30
N LYS A 124 -4.35 -0.63 -3.52
CA LYS A 124 -5.54 0.10 -3.94
C LYS A 124 -5.12 1.49 -4.40
N ARG A 125 -5.61 1.91 -5.57
CA ARG A 125 -5.43 3.27 -6.10
C ARG A 125 -6.59 4.13 -5.62
N MET A 126 -6.34 4.88 -4.55
CA MET A 126 -7.33 5.79 -3.97
C MET A 126 -7.52 6.99 -4.90
N GLY A 127 -8.78 7.31 -5.17
CA GLY A 127 -9.12 8.37 -6.10
C GLY A 127 -8.86 8.02 -7.56
N GLU A 128 -8.96 6.74 -7.92
CA GLU A 128 -9.13 6.30 -9.31
C GLU A 128 -10.62 6.05 -9.56
N LEU A 129 -11.18 6.68 -10.59
CA LEU A 129 -12.60 6.53 -10.93
C LEU A 129 -12.83 5.17 -11.61
N ASP A 130 -13.78 4.38 -11.09
CA ASP A 130 -14.15 3.13 -11.75
C ASP A 130 -14.97 3.44 -13.01
N SER A 131 -14.43 3.06 -14.17
CA SER A 131 -15.04 3.27 -15.48
C SER A 131 -16.10 2.22 -15.83
N ARG A 132 -16.17 1.09 -15.12
CA ARG A 132 -17.13 0.01 -15.43
C ARG A 132 -18.58 0.47 -15.33
N PRO A 133 -19.02 1.22 -14.29
CA PRO A 133 -20.40 1.69 -14.21
C PRO A 133 -20.79 2.61 -15.38
N PHE A 134 -19.86 3.43 -15.86
CA PHE A 134 -20.08 4.29 -17.03
C PHE A 134 -20.26 3.47 -18.30
N LEU A 135 -19.41 2.45 -18.48
CA LEU A 135 -19.52 1.51 -19.61
C LEU A 135 -20.86 0.76 -19.59
N GLU A 136 -21.27 0.24 -18.43
CA GLU A 136 -22.55 -0.44 -18.28
C GLU A 136 -23.74 0.49 -18.55
N ALA A 137 -23.66 1.75 -18.14
CA ALA A 137 -24.66 2.76 -18.47
C ALA A 137 -24.74 3.05 -19.97
N MET A 138 -23.59 3.14 -20.65
CA MET A 138 -23.53 3.39 -22.10
C MET A 138 -24.01 2.19 -22.94
N LYS A 139 -23.71 0.96 -22.51
CA LYS A 139 -24.17 -0.27 -23.18
C LYS A 139 -25.70 -0.40 -23.24
N ARG A 140 -26.43 0.31 -22.38
CA ARG A 140 -27.92 0.34 -22.43
C ARG A 140 -28.45 1.27 -23.53
N LYS A 141 -27.63 2.21 -24.02
CA LYS A 141 -28.03 3.26 -24.98
C LYS A 141 -27.38 3.08 -26.36
N TYR A 142 -26.20 2.47 -26.43
CA TYR A 142 -25.38 2.38 -27.64
C TYR A 142 -24.94 0.95 -27.95
N ASN A 143 -24.43 0.72 -29.17
CA ASN A 143 -23.73 -0.52 -29.52
C ASN A 143 -22.37 -0.61 -28.80
N GLU A 144 -21.71 -1.77 -28.81
CA GLU A 144 -20.49 -2.04 -28.03
C GLU A 144 -19.38 -1.00 -28.27
N GLU A 145 -19.03 -0.75 -29.53
CA GLU A 145 -17.93 0.16 -29.91
C GLU A 145 -18.23 1.62 -29.53
N LEU A 146 -19.44 2.11 -29.83
CA LEU A 146 -19.85 3.45 -29.42
C LEU A 146 -20.03 3.57 -27.90
N ALA A 147 -20.42 2.50 -27.22
CA ALA A 147 -20.58 2.52 -25.76
C ALA A 147 -19.23 2.67 -25.05
N GLU A 148 -18.18 2.01 -25.54
CA GLU A 148 -16.82 2.15 -25.02
C GLU A 148 -16.29 3.57 -25.22
N GLU A 149 -16.40 4.11 -26.43
CA GLU A 149 -15.98 5.49 -26.75
C GLU A 149 -16.72 6.51 -25.85
N ARG A 150 -18.05 6.44 -25.79
CA ARG A 150 -18.86 7.35 -24.97
C ARG A 150 -18.60 7.21 -23.48
N ALA A 151 -18.37 5.99 -22.99
CA ALA A 151 -18.04 5.78 -21.59
C ALA A 151 -16.69 6.41 -21.25
N SER A 152 -15.70 6.27 -22.14
CA SER A 152 -14.39 6.90 -21.96
C SER A 152 -14.49 8.43 -21.93
N GLU A 153 -15.21 9.03 -22.88
CA GLU A 153 -15.43 10.48 -22.93
C GLU A 153 -16.05 11.01 -21.62
N ILE A 154 -17.11 10.35 -21.13
CA ILE A 154 -17.82 10.79 -19.93
C ILE A 154 -16.99 10.54 -18.67
N CYS A 155 -16.30 9.40 -18.55
CA CYS A 155 -15.36 9.16 -17.45
C CYS A 155 -14.32 10.28 -17.36
N SER A 156 -13.68 10.62 -18.49
CA SER A 156 -12.67 11.68 -18.53
C SER A 156 -13.24 13.05 -18.16
N LEU A 157 -14.47 13.36 -18.59
CA LEU A 157 -15.15 14.59 -18.17
C LEU A 157 -15.35 14.62 -16.65
N TRP A 158 -15.80 13.53 -16.06
CA TRP A 158 -15.99 13.43 -14.61
C TRP A 158 -14.67 13.52 -13.85
N GLU A 159 -13.60 12.90 -14.34
CA GLU A 159 -12.26 13.08 -13.75
C GLU A 159 -11.82 14.55 -13.70
N VAL A 160 -12.22 15.37 -14.67
CA VAL A 160 -11.93 16.82 -14.65
C VAL A 160 -12.75 17.51 -13.56
N TYR A 161 -14.05 17.25 -13.48
CA TYR A 161 -14.90 17.82 -12.43
C TYR A 161 -14.44 17.42 -11.03
N LEU A 162 -14.03 16.17 -10.87
CA LEU A 162 -13.60 15.62 -9.57
C LEU A 162 -12.28 16.22 -9.07
N LYS A 163 -11.45 16.75 -9.98
CA LYS A 163 -10.20 17.44 -9.66
C LYS A 163 -10.38 18.93 -9.40
N ASP A 164 -11.57 19.48 -9.64
CA ASP A 164 -11.88 20.87 -9.36
C ASP A 164 -11.84 21.13 -7.83
N PRO A 165 -10.91 21.96 -7.33
CA PRO A 165 -10.82 22.26 -5.90
C PRO A 165 -12.01 23.08 -5.39
N ASP A 166 -12.68 23.82 -6.28
CA ASP A 166 -13.82 24.68 -5.92
C ASP A 166 -15.13 23.88 -5.82
N TRP A 167 -15.14 22.62 -6.30
CA TRP A 167 -16.30 21.74 -6.17
C TRP A 167 -16.15 20.80 -4.97
N HIS A 168 -17.01 21.03 -3.97
CA HIS A 168 -17.04 20.28 -2.71
C HIS A 168 -18.50 19.93 -2.33
N PRO A 169 -19.07 18.84 -2.89
CA PRO A 169 -20.47 18.47 -2.70
C PRO A 169 -20.69 17.76 -1.34
N PHE A 170 -20.41 18.48 -0.25
CA PHE A 170 -20.63 17.99 1.11
C PHE A 170 -21.44 18.98 1.92
N GLU A 171 -22.33 18.43 2.75
CA GLU A 171 -23.02 19.13 3.81
C GLU A 171 -22.48 18.71 5.18
N ARG A 172 -22.50 19.64 6.14
CA ARG A 172 -22.12 19.36 7.53
C ARG A 172 -23.36 19.00 8.34
N ILE A 173 -23.41 17.75 8.80
CA ILE A 173 -24.48 17.27 9.68
C ILE A 173 -23.95 17.20 11.11
N LYS A 174 -24.78 17.61 12.06
CA LYS A 174 -24.49 17.48 13.49
C LYS A 174 -24.94 16.11 13.97
N LEU A 175 -24.01 15.33 14.52
CA LEU A 175 -24.35 14.07 15.17
C LEU A 175 -24.86 14.38 16.58
N GLU A 176 -26.15 14.15 16.82
CA GLU A 176 -26.74 14.32 18.15
C GLU A 176 -26.56 13.00 18.94
N GLY A 177 -25.53 12.95 19.79
CA GLY A 177 -25.25 11.80 20.65
C GLY A 177 -23.82 11.77 21.19
N GLU A 178 -23.71 11.90 22.52
CA GLU A 178 -22.50 12.01 23.36
C GLU A 178 -21.87 13.41 23.41
N GLU A 179 -21.31 13.75 24.58
CA GLU A 179 -20.99 15.08 25.13
C GLU A 179 -20.00 15.95 24.33
N GLU A 180 -19.67 15.58 23.09
CA GLU A 180 -18.85 16.34 22.15
C GLU A 180 -19.63 16.68 20.87
N TYR A 181 -19.73 17.97 20.55
CA TYR A 181 -20.24 18.44 19.27
C TYR A 181 -19.33 17.96 18.13
N GLN A 182 -19.68 16.83 17.50
CA GLN A 182 -18.99 16.33 16.31
C GLN A 182 -19.81 16.66 15.06
N GLU A 183 -19.23 17.47 14.17
CA GLU A 183 -19.75 17.73 12.83
C GLU A 183 -19.14 16.72 11.85
N GLN A 184 -19.98 16.07 11.05
CA GLN A 184 -19.53 15.13 10.02
C GLN A 184 -19.90 15.66 8.63
N GLU A 185 -18.94 15.66 7.72
CA GLU A 185 -19.17 15.95 6.31
C GLU A 185 -19.77 14.73 5.62
N VAL A 186 -20.94 14.92 5.03
CA VAL A 186 -21.69 13.89 4.31
C VAL A 186 -21.99 14.43 2.92
N ILE A 187 -22.13 13.54 1.93
CA ILE A 187 -22.40 13.98 0.55
C ILE A 187 -23.72 14.74 0.52
N ASP A 188 -23.72 15.91 -0.10
CA ASP A 188 -24.94 16.68 -0.36
C ASP A 188 -25.72 16.01 -1.50
N ASP A 189 -26.82 15.36 -1.15
CA ASP A 189 -27.71 14.71 -2.12
C ASP A 189 -28.48 15.72 -3.00
N GLU A 190 -28.49 17.00 -2.63
CA GLU A 190 -29.09 18.10 -3.39
C GLU A 190 -28.10 18.80 -4.34
N ASP A 191 -26.83 18.38 -4.38
CA ASP A 191 -25.84 18.89 -5.34
C ASP A 191 -26.34 18.67 -6.79
N GLU A 192 -26.40 19.76 -7.55
CA GLU A 192 -26.97 19.78 -8.90
C GLU A 192 -26.26 18.78 -9.83
N LYS A 193 -24.92 18.73 -9.80
CA LYS A 193 -24.14 17.83 -10.67
C LYS A 193 -24.35 16.37 -10.29
N LEU A 194 -24.42 16.05 -9.00
CA LEU A 194 -24.65 14.68 -8.53
C LEU A 194 -26.07 14.20 -8.82
N ARG A 195 -27.09 15.06 -8.67
CA ARG A 195 -28.47 14.74 -9.06
C ARG A 195 -28.57 14.48 -10.57
N ASP A 196 -28.04 15.38 -11.39
CA ASP A 196 -28.03 15.24 -12.84
C ASP A 196 -27.31 13.96 -13.28
N LEU A 197 -26.18 13.62 -12.65
CA LEU A 197 -25.46 12.37 -12.89
C LEU A 197 -26.35 11.15 -12.63
N LYS A 198 -27.03 11.13 -11.48
CA LYS A 198 -27.89 10.03 -11.06
C LYS A 198 -29.07 9.86 -12.02
N ASP A 199 -29.67 10.96 -12.46
CA ASP A 199 -30.80 10.94 -13.38
C ASP A 199 -30.41 10.51 -14.80
N GLN A 200 -29.26 10.95 -15.30
CA GLN A 200 -28.82 10.67 -16.67
C GLN A 200 -28.17 9.29 -16.83
N MET A 201 -27.43 8.84 -15.80
CA MET A 201 -26.53 7.68 -15.87
C MET A 201 -26.87 6.56 -14.88
N GLY A 202 -27.73 6.84 -13.90
CA GLY A 202 -28.19 5.88 -12.92
C GLY A 202 -27.34 5.81 -11.65
N TYR A 203 -27.84 5.04 -10.69
CA TYR A 203 -27.28 4.97 -9.34
C TYR A 203 -25.86 4.39 -9.25
N GLU A 204 -25.50 3.42 -10.10
CA GLU A 204 -24.16 2.80 -10.05
C GLU A 204 -23.05 3.81 -10.42
N VAL A 205 -23.31 4.70 -11.37
CA VAL A 205 -22.37 5.78 -11.74
C VAL A 205 -22.28 6.81 -10.64
N TYR A 206 -23.43 7.26 -10.10
CA TYR A 206 -23.48 8.14 -8.92
C TYR A 206 -22.70 7.55 -7.73
N LYS A 207 -22.84 6.25 -7.47
CA LYS A 207 -22.13 5.55 -6.39
C LYS A 207 -20.61 5.53 -6.65
N SER A 208 -20.19 5.25 -7.88
CA SER A 208 -18.76 5.29 -8.26
C SER A 208 -18.15 6.67 -7.99
N VAL A 209 -18.83 7.72 -8.44
CA VAL A 209 -18.39 9.11 -8.26
C VAL A 209 -18.38 9.52 -6.79
N THR A 210 -19.44 9.24 -6.03
CA THR A 210 -19.47 9.59 -4.59
C THR A 210 -18.46 8.80 -3.76
N SER A 211 -18.21 7.53 -4.10
CA SER A 211 -17.11 6.75 -3.50
C SER A 211 -15.75 7.38 -3.80
N TYR A 212 -15.50 7.80 -5.04
CA TYR A 212 -14.28 8.52 -5.40
C TYR A 212 -14.08 9.77 -4.55
N ILE A 213 -15.12 10.61 -4.43
CA ILE A 213 -15.03 11.90 -3.72
C ILE A 213 -14.70 11.67 -2.24
N LYS A 214 -15.37 10.68 -1.62
CA LYS A 214 -15.08 10.28 -0.23
C LYS A 214 -13.64 9.80 -0.07
N GLU A 215 -13.15 8.95 -0.99
CA GLU A 215 -11.78 8.45 -0.95
C GLU A 215 -10.74 9.57 -1.09
N ILE A 216 -10.92 10.50 -2.02
CA ILE A 216 -9.97 11.62 -2.17
C ILE A 216 -9.99 12.53 -0.94
N ASN A 217 -11.15 12.82 -0.36
CA ASN A 217 -11.21 13.63 0.85
C ASN A 217 -10.57 12.94 2.08
N GLU A 218 -10.64 11.62 2.17
CA GLU A 218 -10.01 10.86 3.26
C GLU A 218 -8.49 10.75 3.07
N TYR A 219 -8.02 10.48 1.85
CA TYR A 219 -6.62 10.11 1.62
C TYR A 219 -5.75 11.23 1.03
N ASN A 220 -6.33 12.18 0.29
CA ASN A 220 -5.60 13.27 -0.36
C ASN A 220 -6.46 14.54 -0.59
N PRO A 221 -7.04 15.15 0.47
CA PRO A 221 -8.02 16.23 0.33
C PRO A 221 -7.44 17.45 -0.40
N SER A 222 -6.18 17.81 -0.12
CA SER A 222 -5.52 18.97 -0.73
C SER A 222 -4.93 18.67 -2.10
N GLY A 223 -4.36 17.48 -2.30
CA GLY A 223 -3.63 17.16 -3.53
C GLY A 223 -4.52 16.66 -4.67
N ARG A 224 -5.64 16.00 -4.37
CA ARG A 224 -6.63 15.49 -5.34
C ARG A 224 -6.05 14.61 -6.46
N TYR A 225 -4.84 14.07 -6.26
CA TYR A 225 -4.19 13.11 -7.17
C TYR A 225 -4.27 11.70 -6.61
N ILE A 226 -4.15 10.71 -7.51
CA ILE A 226 -4.24 9.29 -7.20
C ILE A 226 -3.11 8.88 -6.25
N ILE A 227 -3.45 8.25 -5.13
CA ILE A 227 -2.47 7.69 -4.19
C ILE A 227 -2.61 6.17 -4.16
N SER A 228 -1.49 5.46 -4.23
CA SER A 228 -1.47 4.02 -4.00
C SER A 228 -1.34 3.73 -2.51
N GLU A 229 -2.28 2.96 -1.97
CA GLU A 229 -2.29 2.53 -0.57
C GLU A 229 -2.21 1.01 -0.47
N LEU A 230 -1.49 0.54 0.54
CA LEU A 230 -1.47 -0.87 0.90
C LEU A 230 -2.83 -1.25 1.50
N TRP A 231 -3.51 -2.20 0.87
CA TRP A 231 -4.91 -2.52 1.17
C TRP A 231 -5.10 -4.01 1.50
N ASN A 232 -5.92 -4.27 2.51
CA ASN A 232 -6.44 -5.61 2.80
C ASN A 232 -7.84 -5.72 2.20
N TYR A 233 -7.93 -6.36 1.04
CA TYR A 233 -9.20 -6.57 0.35
C TYR A 233 -10.12 -7.55 1.08
N GLY A 234 -9.57 -8.46 1.88
CA GLY A 234 -10.36 -9.38 2.69
C GLY A 234 -11.09 -8.69 3.85
N GLU A 235 -10.49 -7.63 4.39
CA GLU A 235 -11.07 -6.86 5.50
C GLU A 235 -11.66 -5.50 5.07
N GLY A 236 -11.49 -5.11 3.80
CA GLY A 236 -12.01 -3.84 3.29
C GLY A 236 -11.38 -2.61 3.96
N ARG A 237 -10.12 -2.70 4.41
CA ARG A 237 -9.42 -1.61 5.10
C ARG A 237 -7.96 -1.47 4.66
N LYS A 238 -7.34 -0.36 5.05
CA LYS A 238 -5.89 -0.15 4.92
C LYS A 238 -5.14 -1.28 5.63
N ALA A 239 -4.19 -1.88 4.93
CA ALA A 239 -3.32 -2.91 5.48
C ALA A 239 -2.20 -2.30 6.30
N THR A 240 -1.86 -2.98 7.38
CA THR A 240 -0.73 -2.67 8.25
C THR A 240 0.59 -3.04 7.57
N LEU A 241 1.69 -2.40 7.98
CA LEU A 241 3.01 -2.74 7.49
C LEU A 241 3.35 -4.22 7.76
N LYS A 242 2.95 -4.73 8.94
CA LYS A 242 3.10 -6.13 9.31
C LYS A 242 2.38 -7.07 8.34
N GLU A 243 1.12 -6.80 7.99
CA GLU A 243 0.36 -7.59 7.01
C GLU A 243 1.08 -7.62 5.65
N GLY A 244 1.57 -6.46 5.19
CA GLY A 244 2.30 -6.38 3.93
C GLY A 244 3.64 -7.12 3.92
N VAL A 245 4.42 -7.02 5.00
CA VAL A 245 5.69 -7.77 5.14
C VAL A 245 5.42 -9.27 5.22
N MET A 246 4.42 -9.71 5.99
CA MET A 246 4.03 -11.13 6.03
C MET A 246 3.58 -11.63 4.65
N PHE A 247 2.87 -10.80 3.89
CA PHE A 247 2.47 -11.11 2.53
C PHE A 247 3.68 -11.27 1.59
N LEU A 248 4.64 -10.33 1.62
CA LEU A 248 5.89 -10.44 0.84
C LEU A 248 6.70 -11.70 1.21
N LEU A 249 6.83 -12.01 2.50
CA LEU A 249 7.52 -13.21 2.95
C LEU A 249 6.87 -14.48 2.39
N LYS A 250 5.53 -14.53 2.42
CA LYS A 250 4.78 -15.65 1.84
C LYS A 250 5.00 -15.78 0.33
N LEU A 251 5.01 -14.66 -0.41
CA LEU A 251 5.33 -14.66 -1.84
C LEU A 251 6.74 -15.20 -2.11
N TRP A 252 7.72 -14.74 -1.33
CA TRP A 252 9.11 -15.18 -1.46
C TRP A 252 9.27 -16.68 -1.16
N GLU A 253 8.64 -17.20 -0.10
CA GLU A 253 8.66 -18.63 0.22
C GLU A 253 8.03 -19.49 -0.88
N ASN A 254 6.92 -19.02 -1.47
CA ASN A 254 6.29 -19.69 -2.60
C ASN A 254 7.21 -19.72 -3.83
N ALA A 255 7.83 -18.58 -4.16
CA ALA A 255 8.78 -18.49 -5.26
C ALA A 255 9.99 -19.43 -5.06
N LYS A 256 10.52 -19.48 -3.82
CA LYS A 256 11.63 -20.37 -3.44
C LYS A 256 11.25 -21.85 -3.55
N ARG A 257 10.04 -22.24 -3.13
CA ARG A 257 9.56 -23.62 -3.31
C ARG A 257 9.42 -23.98 -4.78
N ASN A 258 8.89 -23.08 -5.60
CA ASN A 258 8.72 -23.29 -7.04
C ASN A 258 10.06 -23.39 -7.78
N SER A 259 11.06 -22.58 -7.41
CA SER A 259 12.40 -22.67 -8.02
C SER A 259 13.11 -23.97 -7.64
N LEU A 260 13.01 -24.41 -6.38
CA LEU A 260 13.55 -25.71 -5.95
C LEU A 260 12.82 -26.88 -6.62
N ALA A 261 11.51 -26.78 -6.85
CA ALA A 261 10.75 -27.80 -7.59
C ALA A 261 11.19 -27.90 -9.06
N ARG A 262 11.49 -26.76 -9.71
CA ARG A 262 12.05 -26.73 -11.08
C ARG A 262 13.46 -27.35 -11.15
N ILE A 263 14.30 -27.11 -10.15
CA ILE A 263 15.64 -27.72 -10.06
C ILE A 263 15.54 -29.24 -9.81
N ARG A 264 14.56 -29.68 -9.01
CA ARG A 264 14.38 -31.11 -8.65
C ARG A 264 13.67 -31.93 -9.73
N ASN A 265 12.87 -31.29 -10.60
CA ASN A 265 12.21 -31.89 -11.76
C ASN A 265 12.41 -31.02 -13.01
N PRO A 266 13.57 -31.13 -13.70
CA PRO A 266 13.82 -30.35 -14.91
C PRO A 266 12.95 -30.78 -16.11
N CYS A 267 12.34 -31.97 -16.09
CA CYS A 267 11.76 -32.63 -17.27
C CYS A 267 10.22 -32.73 -17.28
N ARG A 268 9.48 -31.65 -17.05
CA ARG A 268 8.00 -31.69 -17.26
C ARG A 268 7.38 -30.59 -18.11
N GLU A 269 8.17 -29.65 -18.58
CA GLU A 269 7.73 -28.71 -19.63
C GLU A 269 8.78 -28.63 -20.73
N GLU A 270 9.17 -29.78 -21.28
CA GLU A 270 9.57 -29.81 -22.69
C GLU A 270 8.28 -29.61 -23.49
N THR A 271 7.94 -28.34 -23.75
CA THR A 271 7.07 -28.03 -24.88
C THR A 271 7.84 -28.38 -26.15
N ALA A 272 7.86 -29.66 -26.49
CA ALA A 272 8.20 -30.12 -27.82
C ALA A 272 7.22 -29.43 -28.78
N PHE A 273 7.67 -28.36 -29.44
CA PHE A 273 6.95 -27.79 -30.55
C PHE A 273 7.02 -28.81 -31.70
N ILE A 274 5.95 -29.60 -31.83
CA ILE A 274 5.78 -30.47 -32.99
C ILE A 274 5.27 -29.60 -34.13
N LEU A 275 6.17 -29.21 -35.03
CA LEU A 275 5.80 -28.63 -36.31
C LEU A 275 5.44 -29.77 -37.26
N THR A 276 4.15 -29.89 -37.55
CA THR A 276 3.64 -30.74 -38.63
C THR A 276 3.61 -29.93 -39.92
N CYS A 277 4.48 -30.28 -40.88
CA CYS A 277 4.45 -29.69 -42.22
C CYS A 277 3.89 -30.71 -43.20
N ARG A 278 2.88 -30.31 -43.97
CA ARG A 278 2.24 -31.12 -44.99
C ARG A 278 2.58 -30.54 -46.36
N ILE A 279 3.29 -31.29 -47.18
CA ILE A 279 3.63 -30.88 -48.54
C ILE A 279 2.87 -31.79 -49.49
N GLN A 280 2.07 -31.19 -50.37
CA GLN A 280 1.31 -31.91 -51.39
C GLN A 280 2.17 -31.96 -52.66
N ALA A 281 2.66 -33.14 -53.00
CA ALA A 281 3.38 -33.35 -54.25
C ALA A 281 2.38 -33.56 -55.40
N HIS A 282 2.80 -33.25 -56.64
CA HIS A 282 1.97 -33.46 -57.83
C HIS A 282 1.68 -34.97 -58.01
N GLY A 283 0.41 -35.34 -57.82
CA GLY A 283 -0.09 -36.71 -57.89
C GLY A 283 -0.30 -37.32 -56.50
N ASP A 284 -1.44 -36.99 -55.86
CA ASP A 284 -2.13 -37.54 -54.66
C ASP A 284 -1.34 -38.12 -53.47
N ALA A 285 -0.01 -38.06 -53.45
CA ALA A 285 0.83 -38.47 -52.35
C ALA A 285 1.04 -37.28 -51.41
N VAL A 286 0.48 -37.40 -50.20
CA VAL A 286 0.66 -36.43 -49.11
C VAL A 286 1.77 -36.94 -48.20
N ILE A 287 2.87 -36.19 -48.11
CA ILE A 287 3.97 -36.50 -47.19
C ILE A 287 3.85 -35.58 -45.98
N GLU A 288 3.76 -36.18 -44.80
CA GLU A 288 3.60 -35.48 -43.53
C GLU A 288 4.88 -35.63 -42.70
N PHE A 289 5.55 -34.51 -42.42
CA PHE A 289 6.76 -34.48 -41.60
C PHE A 289 6.42 -34.04 -40.19
N ARG A 290 6.90 -34.78 -39.19
CA ARG A 290 6.88 -34.38 -37.78
C ARG A 290 8.30 -34.07 -37.33
N VAL A 291 8.55 -32.82 -36.98
CA VAL A 291 9.84 -32.39 -36.45
C VAL A 291 9.69 -32.11 -34.96
N ASN A 292 10.55 -32.74 -34.15
CA ASN A 292 10.63 -32.48 -32.72
C ASN A 292 11.81 -31.55 -32.45
N LEU A 293 11.53 -30.32 -32.05
CA LEU A 293 12.54 -29.33 -31.71
C LEU A 293 12.85 -29.42 -30.22
N SER A 294 13.88 -30.19 -29.84
CA SER A 294 14.53 -30.03 -28.54
C SER A 294 15.68 -29.03 -28.66
N ASN A 295 16.07 -28.39 -27.54
CA ASN A 295 17.05 -27.30 -27.46
C ASN A 295 18.51 -27.69 -27.81
N THR A 296 18.71 -28.76 -28.56
CA THR A 296 19.99 -29.22 -29.10
C THR A 296 19.95 -29.10 -30.61
N ASP A 297 20.92 -28.39 -31.20
CA ASP A 297 21.03 -27.94 -32.60
C ASP A 297 21.10 -29.05 -33.69
N ILE A 298 20.50 -30.23 -33.47
CA ILE A 298 20.48 -31.35 -34.41
C ILE A 298 19.04 -31.86 -34.55
N VAL A 299 18.44 -31.55 -35.69
CA VAL A 299 17.15 -32.09 -36.11
C VAL A 299 17.39 -33.34 -36.97
N LEU A 300 16.97 -34.51 -36.51
CA LEU A 300 16.94 -35.75 -37.30
C LEU A 300 15.55 -35.90 -37.93
N MET A 301 15.47 -35.83 -39.26
CA MET A 301 14.24 -36.17 -40.01
C MET A 301 14.30 -37.63 -40.46
N TYR A 302 13.22 -38.38 -40.19
CA TYR A 302 12.99 -39.71 -40.77
C TYR A 302 11.81 -39.66 -41.72
N CYS A 303 12.00 -40.12 -42.96
CA CYS A 303 10.91 -40.30 -43.92
C CYS A 303 10.81 -41.80 -44.25
N ALA A 304 9.71 -42.44 -43.86
CA ALA A 304 9.44 -43.84 -44.19
C ALA A 304 8.55 -43.89 -45.44
N VAL A 305 9.16 -43.86 -46.62
CA VAL A 305 8.52 -44.26 -47.87
C VAL A 305 9.46 -45.24 -48.56
N SER A 306 9.00 -46.48 -48.75
CA SER A 306 9.61 -47.55 -49.54
C SER A 306 11.14 -47.48 -49.74
N GLY A 307 11.91 -47.74 -48.68
CA GLY A 307 13.29 -48.20 -48.79
C GLY A 307 14.40 -47.16 -48.96
N ILE A 308 14.13 -45.85 -48.84
CA ILE A 308 15.18 -44.81 -48.92
C ILE A 308 15.20 -43.99 -47.63
N VAL A 309 16.33 -43.99 -46.92
CA VAL A 309 16.57 -43.15 -45.74
C VAL A 309 17.27 -41.86 -46.19
N LEU A 310 16.58 -40.73 -46.13
CA LEU A 310 17.14 -39.40 -46.38
C LEU A 310 17.43 -38.71 -45.04
N MET A 311 18.72 -38.51 -44.74
CA MET A 311 19.17 -37.70 -43.61
C MET A 311 19.44 -36.28 -44.10
N ALA A 312 18.56 -35.34 -43.79
CA ALA A 312 18.78 -33.91 -44.05
C ALA A 312 19.11 -33.21 -42.72
N GLY A 313 20.30 -32.63 -42.63
CA GLY A 313 20.68 -31.78 -41.49
C GLY A 313 20.29 -30.33 -41.74
N LEU A 314 19.38 -29.78 -40.95
CA LEU A 314 19.09 -28.35 -40.92
C LEU A 314 19.88 -27.70 -39.78
N ARG A 315 20.68 -26.67 -40.10
CA ARG A 315 21.39 -25.85 -39.12
C ARG A 315 20.61 -24.56 -38.91
N LEU A 316 20.04 -24.37 -37.73
CA LEU A 316 19.33 -23.14 -37.37
C LEU A 316 20.34 -22.13 -36.82
N SER A 317 20.57 -21.02 -37.52
CA SER A 317 21.32 -19.88 -37.00
C SER A 317 20.35 -18.84 -36.49
N SER A 318 20.31 -18.63 -35.17
CA SER A 318 19.54 -17.54 -34.56
C SER A 318 20.30 -16.23 -34.76
N ASN A 319 19.96 -15.50 -35.82
CA ASN A 319 20.16 -14.06 -35.84
C ASN A 319 19.16 -13.38 -36.77
N LYS A 320 18.28 -12.57 -36.17
CA LYS A 320 17.38 -11.58 -36.77
C LYS A 320 16.62 -12.02 -38.04
N GLY A 321 15.42 -12.55 -37.84
CA GLY A 321 14.25 -12.21 -38.67
C GLY A 321 14.14 -12.77 -40.09
N THR A 322 15.03 -13.66 -40.54
CA THR A 322 14.86 -14.33 -41.85
C THR A 322 15.28 -15.79 -41.78
N MET A 323 14.34 -16.72 -41.98
CA MET A 323 14.66 -18.13 -42.18
C MET A 323 15.21 -18.34 -43.59
N GLN A 324 16.48 -18.67 -43.73
CA GLN A 324 17.04 -19.22 -44.98
C GLN A 324 17.17 -20.73 -44.83
N SER A 325 16.44 -21.49 -45.66
CA SER A 325 16.60 -22.93 -45.78
C SER A 325 17.75 -23.25 -46.74
N GLY A 326 18.87 -23.75 -46.23
CA GLY A 326 19.96 -24.31 -47.04
C GLY A 326 19.92 -25.84 -47.00
N ILE A 327 19.71 -26.49 -48.16
CA ILE A 327 19.87 -27.94 -48.30
C ILE A 327 21.37 -28.24 -48.30
N VAL A 328 21.89 -28.85 -47.24
CA VAL A 328 23.29 -29.31 -47.20
C VAL A 328 23.31 -30.83 -47.40
N ALA A 329 23.78 -31.20 -48.60
CA ALA A 329 24.25 -32.51 -49.04
C ALA A 329 23.26 -33.69 -49.07
N MET A 330 23.07 -34.26 -50.27
CA MET A 330 22.58 -35.63 -50.45
C MET A 330 23.77 -36.60 -50.39
N LEU A 331 23.82 -37.46 -49.38
CA LEU A 331 24.64 -38.68 -49.41
C LEU A 331 23.74 -39.83 -49.89
N LYS A 332 24.03 -40.36 -51.08
CA LYS A 332 23.54 -41.69 -51.50
C LYS A 332 24.36 -42.74 -50.74
N LEU A 333 23.70 -43.57 -49.94
CA LEU A 333 24.21 -44.89 -49.59
C LEU A 333 23.82 -45.88 -50.69
#